data_AF-A0A2V7WYP3-F1
#
_entry.id   AF-A0A2V7WYP3-F1
#
_cell.length_a   1.000
_cell.length_b   1.000
_cell.length_c   1.000
_cell.angle_alpha   90.00
_cell.angle_beta   90.00
_cell.angle_gamma   90.00
#
_symmetry.space_group_name_H-M   'P 1'
#
loop_
_entity.id
_entity.type
_entity.pdbx_description
1 polymer ?
#
loop_
_entity_poly.entity_id
_entity_poly.type
_entity_poly.pdbx_seq_one_letter_code
_entity_poly.pdbx_strand_id
1 'polypeptide(L)'
;PLYLAYSDHLSEPTEVFHNDIRGRFDRGEPKVVEAMRGFARLAAQARTALLERDAARLDALMNENFDLRRTIYDLPAWQVQMVEVARACGASAKFAGSGGAIIGTCRDETMLAQLVTRLTEIASRVVRPRVAEGWRCM
;
A
#
# COMPACT_ATOMS: atom_id res chain seq x y z
N PRO A 1 8.63 12.83 -0.56
CA PRO A 1 7.16 13.02 -0.61
C PRO A 1 6.39 11.73 -0.24
N LEU A 2 6.77 11.05 0.84
CA LEU A 2 6.07 9.85 1.31
C LEU A 2 5.28 10.17 2.58
N TYR A 3 4.17 9.47 2.75
CA TYR A 3 3.48 9.36 4.03
C TYR A 3 3.24 7.89 4.35
N LEU A 4 3.11 7.59 5.63
CA LEU A 4 2.65 6.30 6.14
C LEU A 4 1.43 6.58 7.00
N ALA A 5 0.40 5.73 6.92
CA ALA A 5 -0.69 5.75 7.87
C ALA A 5 -1.00 4.37 8.42
N TYR A 6 -1.36 4.28 9.69
CA TYR A 6 -1.66 3.02 10.37
C TYR A 6 -2.86 3.18 11.30
N SER A 7 -3.60 2.10 11.54
CA SER A 7 -4.77 2.13 12.44
C SER A 7 -4.33 2.12 13.91
N ASP A 8 -5.00 2.91 14.77
CA ASP A 8 -4.70 3.03 16.20
C ASP A 8 -5.14 1.82 17.04
N HIS A 9 -6.09 1.05 16.54
CA HIS A 9 -6.77 0.01 17.32
C HIS A 9 -6.53 -1.41 16.79
N LEU A 10 -6.08 -1.54 15.54
CA LEU A 10 -6.12 -2.80 14.81
C LEU A 10 -4.73 -3.20 14.31
N SER A 11 -3.86 -3.54 15.26
CA SER A 11 -2.68 -4.39 15.01
C SER A 11 -3.10 -5.86 15.12
N GLU A 12 -4.05 -6.30 14.29
CA GLU A 12 -4.33 -7.74 14.21
C GLU A 12 -3.16 -8.44 13.52
N PRO A 13 -2.73 -9.62 14.02
CA PRO A 13 -1.94 -10.54 13.22
C PRO A 13 -2.83 -11.00 12.05
N THR A 14 -2.74 -10.30 10.94
CA THR A 14 -3.35 -10.59 9.62
C THR A 14 -3.03 -11.98 9.06
N GLU A 15 -2.31 -12.83 9.81
CA GLU A 15 -2.07 -14.23 9.49
C GLU A 15 -3.35 -15.09 9.58
N VAL A 16 -4.40 -14.63 10.26
CA VAL A 16 -5.68 -15.35 10.41
C VAL A 16 -6.75 -14.83 9.44
N PHE A 17 -6.36 -14.28 8.29
CA PHE A 17 -7.30 -14.16 7.15
C PHE A 17 -7.04 -15.31 6.19
N HIS A 18 -8.02 -16.21 6.07
CA HIS A 18 -8.05 -17.42 5.22
C HIS A 18 -7.93 -17.15 3.72
N ASN A 19 -6.88 -16.45 3.26
CA ASN A 19 -6.69 -16.13 1.85
C ASN A 19 -5.91 -17.22 1.09
N ASP A 20 -5.34 -18.22 1.79
CA ASP A 20 -4.53 -19.36 1.28
C ASP A 20 -3.76 -19.03 -0.02
N ILE A 21 -3.12 -17.86 -0.07
CA ILE A 21 -2.56 -17.37 -1.33
C ILE A 21 -1.41 -18.27 -1.77
N ARG A 22 -0.64 -18.77 -0.80
CA ARG A 22 0.43 -19.72 -1.05
C ARG A 22 -0.12 -21.04 -1.59
N GLY A 23 -1.10 -21.65 -0.94
CA GLY A 23 -1.71 -22.87 -1.44
C GLY A 23 -2.30 -22.67 -2.83
N ARG A 24 -3.11 -21.63 -3.05
CA ARG A 24 -3.69 -21.28 -4.37
C ARG A 24 -2.65 -21.11 -5.47
N PHE A 25 -1.52 -20.48 -5.16
CA PHE A 25 -0.39 -20.38 -6.08
C PHE A 25 0.23 -21.74 -6.38
N ASP A 26 0.51 -22.55 -5.35
CA ASP A 26 1.18 -23.85 -5.49
C ASP A 26 0.35 -24.86 -6.31
N ARG A 27 -0.98 -24.78 -6.28
CA ARG A 27 -1.89 -25.55 -7.17
C ARG A 27 -2.12 -24.90 -8.54
N GLY A 28 -1.42 -23.82 -8.85
CA GLY A 28 -1.44 -23.19 -10.16
C GLY A 28 -2.73 -22.45 -10.50
N GLU A 29 -3.45 -21.93 -9.50
CA GLU A 29 -4.70 -21.19 -9.75
C GLU A 29 -4.42 -19.98 -10.67
N PRO A 30 -5.01 -19.92 -11.89
CA PRO A 30 -4.59 -18.96 -12.91
C PRO A 30 -4.67 -17.50 -12.45
N LYS A 31 -5.74 -17.14 -11.72
CA LYS A 31 -5.95 -15.79 -11.21
C LYS A 31 -4.83 -15.35 -10.26
N VAL A 32 -4.39 -16.24 -9.38
CA VAL A 32 -3.32 -15.96 -8.40
C VAL A 32 -1.96 -15.93 -9.08
N VAL A 33 -1.67 -16.89 -9.96
CA VAL A 33 -0.41 -16.92 -10.72
C VAL A 33 -0.24 -15.66 -11.56
N GLU A 34 -1.29 -15.23 -12.28
CA GLU A 34 -1.25 -14.00 -13.07
C GLU A 34 -1.12 -12.75 -12.21
N ALA A 35 -1.78 -12.69 -11.05
CA ALA A 35 -1.59 -11.60 -10.12
C ALA A 35 -0.16 -11.54 -9.59
N MET A 36 0.47 -12.67 -9.26
CA MET A 36 1.89 -12.71 -8.84
C MET A 36 2.84 -12.21 -9.94
N ARG A 37 2.60 -12.60 -11.20
CA ARG A 37 3.32 -12.03 -12.35
C ARG A 37 3.08 -10.53 -12.48
N GLY A 38 1.86 -10.06 -12.23
CA GLY A 38 1.50 -8.65 -12.19
C GLY A 38 2.26 -7.87 -11.12
N PHE A 39 2.34 -8.38 -9.89
CA PHE A 39 3.12 -7.75 -8.83
C PHE A 39 4.60 -7.65 -9.18
N ALA A 40 5.18 -8.68 -9.79
CA ALA A 40 6.57 -8.64 -10.24
C ALA A 40 6.81 -7.54 -11.29
N ARG A 41 5.88 -7.39 -12.26
CA ARG A 41 5.94 -6.31 -13.26
C ARG A 41 5.83 -4.93 -12.62
N LEU A 42 4.86 -4.73 -11.73
CA LEU A 42 4.67 -3.45 -11.03
C LEU A 42 5.90 -3.09 -10.19
N ALA A 43 6.51 -4.06 -9.51
CA ALA A 43 7.74 -3.85 -8.74
C ALA A 43 8.93 -3.43 -9.63
N ALA A 44 9.10 -4.09 -10.78
CA ALA A 44 10.13 -3.72 -11.75
C ALA A 44 9.93 -2.30 -12.29
N GLN A 45 8.69 -1.95 -12.64
CA GLN A 45 8.34 -0.59 -13.11
C GLN A 45 8.52 0.46 -12.01
N ALA A 46 8.18 0.16 -10.76
CA ALA A 46 8.35 1.08 -9.64
C ALA A 46 9.84 1.34 -9.38
N ARG A 47 10.69 0.32 -9.51
CA ARG A 47 12.16 0.49 -9.45
C ARG A 47 12.64 1.45 -10.54
N THR A 48 12.17 1.28 -11.78
CA THR A 48 12.53 2.18 -12.89
C THR A 48 12.09 3.61 -12.59
N ALA A 49 10.83 3.81 -12.21
CA ALA A 49 10.29 5.14 -11.86
C ALA A 49 11.09 5.81 -10.73
N LEU A 50 11.50 5.05 -9.70
CA LEU A 50 12.36 5.56 -8.63
C LEU A 50 13.73 6.02 -9.14
N LEU A 51 14.38 5.23 -10.01
CA LEU A 51 15.69 5.57 -10.57
C LEU A 51 15.63 6.78 -11.50
N GLU A 52 14.55 6.90 -12.27
CA GLU A 52 14.28 8.02 -13.19
C GLU A 52 13.71 9.24 -12.47
N ARG A 53 13.44 9.14 -11.16
CA ARG A 53 12.78 10.17 -10.34
C ARG A 53 11.39 10.58 -10.87
N ASP A 54 10.71 9.66 -11.54
CA ASP A 54 9.33 9.84 -12.01
C ASP A 54 8.33 9.59 -10.88
N ALA A 55 8.08 10.64 -10.10
CA ALA A 55 7.15 10.59 -8.98
C ALA A 55 5.70 10.34 -9.42
N ALA A 56 5.30 10.82 -10.61
CA ALA A 56 3.94 10.63 -11.12
C ALA A 56 3.70 9.18 -11.51
N ARG A 57 4.67 8.53 -12.17
CA ARG A 57 4.57 7.10 -12.47
C ARG A 57 4.58 6.25 -11.20
N LEU A 58 5.41 6.60 -10.22
CA LEU A 58 5.43 5.90 -8.94
C LEU A 58 4.07 5.99 -8.21
N ASP A 59 3.44 7.17 -8.21
CA ASP A 59 2.11 7.40 -7.63
C ASP A 59 1.05 6.47 -8.26
N ALA A 60 0.98 6.43 -9.59
CA ALA A 60 0.07 5.55 -10.32
C ALA A 60 0.34 4.06 -10.02
N LEU A 61 1.60 3.65 -10.00
CA LEU A 61 2.01 2.27 -9.72
C LEU A 61 1.63 1.80 -8.31
N MET A 62 1.67 2.69 -7.31
CA MET A 62 1.21 2.35 -5.96
C MET A 62 -0.30 2.04 -5.98
N ASN A 63 -1.09 2.82 -6.72
CA ASN A 63 -2.52 2.57 -6.84
C ASN A 63 -2.80 1.26 -7.60
N GLU A 64 -2.18 1.05 -8.75
CA GLU A 64 -2.28 -0.19 -9.53
C GLU A 64 -1.93 -1.43 -8.68
N ASN A 65 -0.96 -1.32 -7.78
CA ASN A 65 -0.57 -2.41 -6.88
C ASN A 65 -1.68 -2.79 -5.89
N PHE A 66 -2.34 -1.80 -5.29
CA PHE A 66 -3.47 -2.08 -4.41
C PHE A 66 -4.66 -2.66 -5.17
N ASP A 67 -4.96 -2.11 -6.34
CA ASP A 67 -6.07 -2.57 -7.18
C ASP A 67 -5.86 -4.03 -7.59
N LEU A 68 -4.64 -4.40 -7.97
CA LEU A 68 -4.27 -5.79 -8.26
C LEU A 68 -4.44 -6.68 -7.02
N ARG A 69 -4.07 -6.21 -5.83
CA ARG A 69 -4.26 -6.96 -4.59
C ARG A 69 -5.73 -7.24 -4.29
N ARG A 70 -6.63 -6.28 -4.54
CA ARG A 70 -8.09 -6.48 -4.39
C ARG A 70 -8.64 -7.58 -5.29
N THR A 71 -7.94 -7.96 -6.36
CA THR A 71 -8.41 -9.03 -7.24
C THR A 71 -8.24 -10.43 -6.63
N ILE A 72 -7.31 -10.62 -5.69
CA ILE A 72 -6.96 -11.94 -5.15
C ILE A 72 -7.15 -12.09 -3.64
N TYR A 73 -7.31 -10.99 -2.91
CA TYR A 73 -7.59 -10.97 -1.47
C TYR A 73 -9.02 -10.52 -1.19
N ASP A 74 -9.68 -11.22 -0.28
CA ASP A 74 -10.85 -10.69 0.43
C ASP A 74 -10.35 -9.83 1.59
N LEU A 75 -10.44 -8.51 1.41
CA LEU A 75 -9.92 -7.52 2.35
C LEU A 75 -11.01 -7.02 3.28
N PRO A 76 -10.73 -6.85 4.59
CA PRO A 76 -11.63 -6.15 5.50
C PRO A 76 -12.00 -4.76 4.99
N ALA A 77 -13.27 -4.39 5.16
CA ALA A 77 -13.78 -3.10 4.70
C ALA A 77 -12.98 -1.91 5.25
N TRP A 78 -12.52 -1.99 6.51
CA TRP A 78 -11.73 -0.93 7.13
C TRP A 78 -10.35 -0.75 6.48
N GLN A 79 -9.70 -1.83 6.03
CA GLN A 79 -8.41 -1.74 5.35
C GLN A 79 -8.56 -1.08 3.97
N VAL A 80 -9.65 -1.42 3.28
CA VAL A 80 -10.01 -0.76 2.01
C VAL A 80 -10.32 0.71 2.25
N GLN A 81 -11.07 1.03 3.30
CA GLN A 81 -11.43 2.40 3.64
C GLN A 81 -10.22 3.30 3.84
N MET A 82 -9.14 2.82 4.49
CA MET A 82 -7.90 3.59 4.63
C MET A 82 -7.34 4.04 3.27
N VAL A 83 -7.30 3.13 2.29
CA VAL A 83 -6.79 3.42 0.95
C VAL A 83 -7.71 4.39 0.20
N GLU A 84 -9.02 4.16 0.24
CA GLU A 84 -9.99 5.03 -0.46
C GLU A 84 -10.01 6.45 0.12
N VAL A 85 -9.92 6.60 1.44
CA VAL A 85 -9.84 7.92 2.09
C VAL A 85 -8.57 8.66 1.68
N ALA A 86 -7.44 7.98 1.62
CA ALA A 86 -6.19 8.59 1.17
C ALA A 86 -6.25 9.01 -0.31
N ARG A 87 -6.80 8.16 -1.18
CA ARG A 87 -7.02 8.46 -2.60
C ARG A 87 -7.98 9.62 -2.82
N ALA A 88 -9.02 9.74 -2.00
CA ALA A 88 -9.93 10.88 -2.03
C ALA A 88 -9.23 12.22 -1.69
N CYS A 89 -8.10 12.19 -0.98
CA CYS A 89 -7.24 13.36 -0.74
C CYS A 89 -6.28 13.64 -1.92
N GLY A 90 -6.31 12.83 -2.97
CA GLY A 90 -5.43 12.92 -4.14
C GLY A 90 -4.06 12.26 -3.95
N ALA A 91 -3.85 11.52 -2.86
CA ALA A 91 -2.62 10.77 -2.63
C ALA A 91 -2.74 9.36 -3.20
N SER A 92 -1.64 8.76 -3.68
CA SER A 92 -1.63 7.31 -3.86
C SER A 92 -1.68 6.59 -2.51
N ALA A 93 -2.11 5.33 -2.54
CA ALA A 93 -2.12 4.49 -1.36
C ALA A 93 -2.08 3.00 -1.73
N LYS A 94 -1.21 2.27 -1.05
CA LYS A 94 -1.20 0.79 -0.99
C LYS A 94 -0.83 0.32 0.40
N PHE A 95 -1.06 -0.95 0.71
CA PHE A 95 -0.58 -1.50 1.98
C PHE A 95 0.95 -1.49 2.08
N ALA A 96 1.44 -1.10 3.25
CA ALA A 96 2.85 -1.15 3.64
C ALA A 96 3.26 -2.55 4.18
N GLY A 97 2.40 -3.55 4.01
CA GLY A 97 2.59 -4.89 4.52
C GLY A 97 1.32 -5.72 4.42
N SER A 98 1.01 -6.46 5.48
CA SER A 98 -0.08 -7.42 5.51
C SER A 98 -1.48 -6.80 5.62
N GLY A 99 -1.61 -5.55 6.10
CA GLY A 99 -2.87 -4.79 6.02
C GLY A 99 -3.08 -3.69 7.07
N GLY A 100 -2.31 -3.66 8.17
CA GLY A 100 -2.48 -2.68 9.26
C GLY A 100 -1.96 -1.27 8.98
N ALA A 101 -1.26 -1.06 7.86
CA ALA A 101 -0.71 0.22 7.47
C ALA A 101 -0.74 0.40 5.96
N ILE A 102 -0.90 1.65 5.52
CA ILE A 102 -0.78 2.10 4.13
C ILE A 102 0.42 3.02 3.97
N ILE A 103 0.98 3.03 2.77
CA ILE A 103 2.03 3.94 2.31
C ILE A 103 1.60 4.54 0.97
N GLY A 104 1.98 5.79 0.76
CA GLY A 104 1.71 6.47 -0.50
C GLY A 104 2.57 7.71 -0.68
N THR A 105 2.38 8.35 -1.84
CA THR A 105 2.97 9.65 -2.15
C THR A 105 2.00 10.78 -1.84
N CYS A 106 2.51 11.83 -1.20
CA CYS A 106 1.79 13.09 -0.98
C CYS A 106 2.55 14.23 -1.64
N ARG A 107 1.86 15.07 -2.42
CA ARG A 107 2.51 16.07 -3.29
C ARG A 107 3.01 17.31 -2.52
N ASP A 108 2.27 17.72 -1.49
CA ASP A 108 2.50 18.96 -0.75
C ASP A 108 2.00 18.85 0.70
N GLU A 109 2.29 19.88 1.51
CA GLU A 109 1.86 19.95 2.91
C GLU A 109 0.33 20.07 3.06
N THR A 110 -0.35 20.67 2.09
CA THR A 110 -1.81 20.81 2.10
C THR A 110 -2.48 19.43 1.99
N MET A 111 -2.01 18.59 1.08
CA MET A 111 -2.43 17.21 0.94
C MET A 111 -2.08 16.40 2.19
N LEU A 112 -0.88 16.60 2.78
CA LEU A 112 -0.54 15.91 4.03
C LEU A 112 -1.48 16.31 5.17
N ALA A 113 -1.80 17.60 5.32
CA ALA A 113 -2.75 18.06 6.32
C ALA A 113 -4.15 17.44 6.11
N GLN A 114 -4.62 17.37 4.86
CA GLN A 114 -5.86 16.68 4.52
C GLN A 114 -5.81 15.19 4.88
N LEU A 115 -4.71 14.50 4.56
CA LEU A 115 -4.51 13.10 4.93
C LEU A 115 -4.58 12.92 6.45
N VAL A 116 -3.90 13.77 7.22
CA VAL A 116 -3.93 13.75 8.69
C VAL A 116 -5.37 13.89 9.19
N THR A 117 -6.10 14.92 8.76
CA THR A 117 -7.49 15.13 9.17
C THR A 117 -8.38 13.95 8.82
N ARG A 118 -8.40 13.53 7.55
CA ARG A 118 -9.34 12.53 7.03
C ARG A 118 -9.07 11.11 7.52
N LEU A 119 -7.79 10.76 7.71
CA LEU A 119 -7.43 9.44 8.25
C LEU A 119 -7.63 9.39 9.77
N THR A 120 -7.49 10.52 10.49
CA THR A 120 -7.82 10.59 11.92
C THR A 120 -9.31 10.34 12.17
N GLU A 121 -10.20 10.81 11.29
CA GLU A 121 -11.65 10.55 11.36
C GLU A 121 -12.00 9.05 11.35
N ILE A 122 -11.12 8.20 10.83
CA ILE A 122 -11.26 6.74 10.80
C ILE A 122 -10.27 6.02 11.72
N ALA A 123 -9.88 6.68 12.82
CA ALA A 123 -8.97 6.15 13.84
C ALA A 123 -7.64 5.64 13.27
N SER A 124 -7.05 6.39 12.33
CA SER A 124 -5.72 6.13 11.79
C SER A 124 -4.79 7.31 12.03
N ARG A 125 -3.51 7.03 12.29
CA ARG A 125 -2.45 8.03 12.43
C ARG A 125 -1.63 8.13 11.17
N VAL A 126 -1.26 9.35 10.83
CA VAL A 126 -0.39 9.66 9.67
C VAL A 126 0.97 10.12 10.18
N VAL A 127 2.04 9.57 9.61
CA VAL A 127 3.42 9.97 9.89
C VAL A 127 4.17 10.22 8.58
N ARG A 128 5.15 11.13 8.63
CA ARG A 128 6.09 11.34 7.53
C ARG A 128 7.34 10.49 7.76
N PRO A 129 7.55 9.40 7.01
CA PRO A 129 8.71 8.55 7.21
C PRO A 129 10.00 9.27 6.78
N ARG A 130 11.08 9.00 7.51
CA ARG A 130 12.46 9.34 7.12
C ARG A 130 13.16 8.05 6.71
N VAL A 131 13.65 8.01 5.48
CA VAL A 131 14.47 6.88 5.01
C VAL A 131 15.86 7.02 5.65
N ALA A 132 16.28 6.01 6.41
CA ALA A 132 17.63 5.98 6.98
C ALA A 132 18.64 5.57 5.90
N GLU A 133 19.77 6.28 5.82
CA GLU A 133 20.91 5.88 5.00
C GLU A 133 21.82 4.95 5.79
N GLY A 134 22.43 3.95 5.12
CA GLY A 134 23.49 3.14 5.71
C GLY A 134 23.08 1.98 6.63
N TRP A 135 21.80 1.59 6.65
CA TRP A 135 21.37 0.39 7.39
C TRP A 135 21.92 -0.87 6.71
N ARG A 136 22.97 -1.47 7.27
CA ARG A 136 23.44 -2.81 6.90
C ARG A 136 22.70 -3.81 7.79
N CYS A 137 22.02 -4.76 7.18
CA CYS A 137 21.56 -5.96 7.88
C CYS A 137 22.83 -6.68 8.37
N MET A 138 23.02 -6.75 9.69
CA MET A 138 24.04 -7.62 10.30
C MET A 138 23.64 -9.07 10.15
#